data_AF-A0A1G1KNA9-F1
#
_entry.id   AF-A0A1G1KNA9-F1
#
_cell.length_a   1.000
_cell.length_b   1.000
_cell.length_c   1.000
_cell.angle_alpha   90.00
_cell.angle_beta   90.00
_cell.angle_gamma   90.00
#
_symmetry.space_group_name_H-M   'P 1'
#
loop_
_entity.id
_entity.type
_entity.pdbx_description
1 polymer ?
#
loop_
_entity_poly.entity_id
_entity_poly.type
_entity_poly.pdbx_seq_one_letter_code
_entity_poly.pdbx_strand_id
1 'polypeptide(L)'
;MNKIIGFIQRERLYILILVFVLLFNLAAILHGESKSKQKVVPGPTSVLSAEEAKAKKFEESLVRRQEMEKALHKNKEALILFSLAAILILGLILLGLVIDAIIFSSKLAGKNLDVHTRIPGPVRWGLLDVGKVVLLLLFFAYLLILSEVFLSRLFPILKVDNFRMIVNTSLLDIIAAALILYFTIDRHKERLAALGLSTKDFFKNVFYGIVGYIALIPILIALLIITAVVINSIKYVPERQPVVELFLKEKDVTFLTYSSLFAAIIGPIIEELFFRGFMYGALKKYLGVLWAMIMTAAVFAALHTQIVGFLPIMALGILLAYIYEKTGTLVSSITAHIIHNLSMVFLIFLIKQVGYG
;
A
#
# COMPACT_ATOMS: atom_id res chain seq x y z
N MET A 1 -17.39 -32.37 21.07
CA MET A 1 -16.87 -31.60 22.22
C MET A 1 -15.34 -31.63 22.34
N ASN A 2 -14.70 -32.82 22.37
CA ASN A 2 -13.24 -32.95 22.60
C ASN A 2 -12.33 -32.26 21.55
N LYS A 3 -12.71 -32.25 20.26
CA LYS A 3 -11.95 -31.54 19.20
C LYS A 3 -11.96 -30.02 19.38
N ILE A 4 -13.07 -29.45 19.85
CA ILE A 4 -13.23 -28.00 20.08
C ILE A 4 -12.42 -27.58 21.30
N ILE A 5 -12.53 -28.33 22.41
CA ILE A 5 -11.76 -28.08 23.63
C ILE A 5 -10.25 -28.16 23.33
N GLY A 6 -9.82 -29.19 22.58
CA GLY A 6 -8.43 -29.32 22.18
C GLY A 6 -7.94 -28.19 21.27
N PHE A 7 -8.80 -27.64 20.39
CA PHE A 7 -8.46 -26.46 19.60
C PHE A 7 -8.29 -25.21 20.49
N ILE A 8 -9.24 -24.96 21.39
CA ILE A 8 -9.21 -23.82 22.31
C ILE A 8 -7.95 -23.86 23.17
N GLN A 9 -7.58 -25.02 23.70
CA GLN A 9 -6.37 -25.16 24.51
C GLN A 9 -5.09 -24.87 23.72
N ARG A 10 -5.00 -25.35 22.47
CA ARG A 10 -3.84 -25.10 21.60
C ARG A 10 -3.73 -23.65 21.18
N GLU A 11 -4.86 -23.00 20.90
CA GLU A 11 -4.92 -21.64 20.36
C GLU A 11 -5.25 -20.58 21.42
N ARG A 12 -5.17 -20.95 22.71
CA ARG A 12 -5.58 -20.10 23.86
C ARG A 12 -5.01 -18.69 23.80
N LEU A 13 -3.74 -18.56 23.42
CA LEU A 13 -3.06 -17.27 23.32
C LEU A 13 -3.73 -16.37 22.26
N TYR A 14 -3.96 -16.90 21.06
CA TYR A 14 -4.59 -16.15 19.98
C TYR A 14 -6.04 -15.82 20.29
N ILE A 15 -6.75 -16.70 20.99
CA ILE A 15 -8.12 -16.41 21.45
C ILE A 15 -8.12 -15.25 22.45
N LEU A 16 -7.21 -15.26 23.43
CA LEU A 16 -7.08 -14.16 24.40
C LEU A 16 -6.71 -12.84 23.70
N ILE A 17 -5.79 -12.88 22.72
CA ILE A 17 -5.42 -11.71 21.93
C ILE A 17 -6.61 -11.19 21.11
N LEU A 18 -7.39 -12.08 20.50
CA LEU A 18 -8.60 -11.70 19.78
C LEU A 18 -9.61 -11.02 20.70
N VAL A 19 -9.83 -11.58 21.88
CA VAL A 19 -10.69 -10.95 22.90
C VAL A 19 -10.17 -9.57 23.29
N PHE A 20 -8.87 -9.41 23.50
CA PHE A 20 -8.26 -8.11 23.78
C PHE A 20 -8.53 -7.10 22.65
N VAL A 21 -8.26 -7.47 21.39
CA VAL A 21 -8.49 -6.62 20.21
C VAL A 21 -9.97 -6.20 20.11
N LEU A 22 -10.89 -7.14 20.32
CA LEU A 22 -12.33 -6.87 20.27
C LEU A 22 -12.78 -5.92 21.38
N LEU A 23 -12.32 -6.15 22.62
CA LEU A 23 -12.64 -5.29 23.77
C LEU A 23 -12.07 -3.89 23.59
N PHE A 24 -10.85 -3.75 23.07
CA PHE A 24 -10.24 -2.47 22.80
C PHE A 24 -11.06 -1.65 21.78
N ASN A 25 -11.46 -2.28 20.67
CA ASN A 25 -12.30 -1.63 19.66
C ASN A 25 -13.68 -1.26 20.21
N LEU A 26 -14.31 -2.15 21.00
CA LEU A 26 -15.60 -1.87 21.63
C LEU A 26 -15.51 -0.66 22.57
N ALA A 27 -14.47 -0.59 23.41
CA ALA A 27 -14.24 0.56 24.28
C ALA A 27 -14.06 1.86 23.50
N ALA A 28 -13.33 1.82 22.37
CA ALA A 28 -13.15 2.98 21.50
C ALA A 28 -14.47 3.47 20.88
N ILE A 29 -15.34 2.56 20.42
CA ILE A 29 -16.66 2.88 19.87
C ILE A 29 -17.55 3.52 20.95
N LEU A 30 -17.64 2.91 22.13
CA LEU A 30 -18.45 3.42 23.25
C LEU A 30 -17.97 4.80 23.72
N HIS A 31 -16.66 5.03 23.74
CA HIS A 31 -16.11 6.35 24.07
C HIS A 31 -16.35 7.39 22.97
N GLY A 32 -16.32 6.98 21.70
CA GLY A 32 -16.61 7.84 20.54
C GLY A 32 -18.06 8.33 20.49
N GLU A 33 -19.03 7.44 20.76
CA GLU A 33 -20.45 7.80 20.83
C GLU A 33 -20.77 8.78 21.96
N SER A 34 -20.05 8.69 23.09
CA SER A 34 -20.20 9.64 24.20
C SER A 34 -19.79 11.07 23.82
N LYS A 35 -18.79 11.24 22.94
CA LYS A 35 -18.34 12.56 22.48
C LYS A 35 -19.20 13.13 21.35
N SER A 36 -19.78 12.29 20.48
CA SER A 36 -20.67 12.78 19.42
C SER A 36 -21.99 13.32 19.98
N LYS A 37 -22.54 12.71 21.04
CA LYS A 37 -23.74 13.18 21.73
C LYS A 37 -23.57 14.54 22.44
N GLN A 38 -22.35 14.94 22.78
CA GLN A 38 -22.07 16.25 23.40
C GLN A 38 -21.86 17.41 22.41
N LYS A 39 -21.69 17.14 21.11
CA LYS A 39 -21.43 18.17 20.09
C LYS A 39 -22.67 18.63 19.30
N VAL A 40 -23.86 18.11 19.57
CA VAL A 40 -25.09 18.50 18.87
C VAL A 40 -25.80 19.62 19.64
N VAL A 41 -25.32 20.86 19.48
CA VAL A 41 -26.13 22.07 19.67
C VAL A 41 -26.39 22.63 18.26
N PRO A 42 -27.60 22.51 17.71
CA PRO A 42 -27.88 23.05 16.38
C PRO A 42 -27.98 24.57 16.47
N GLY A 43 -26.91 25.26 16.06
CA GLY A 43 -26.98 26.68 15.70
C GLY A 43 -27.66 26.86 14.33
N PRO A 44 -28.29 28.01 14.07
CA PRO A 44 -28.97 28.27 12.80
C PRO A 44 -27.91 28.60 11.73
N THR A 45 -27.37 27.58 11.10
CA THR A 45 -26.53 27.72 9.90
C THR A 45 -27.19 26.97 8.75
N SER A 46 -27.43 27.69 7.66
CA SER A 46 -28.03 27.24 6.40
C SER A 46 -27.73 25.77 6.12
N VAL A 47 -28.77 24.92 6.21
CA VAL A 47 -28.71 23.53 5.81
C VAL A 47 -28.65 23.51 4.28
N LEU A 48 -27.45 23.68 3.72
CA LEU A 48 -27.22 23.31 2.33
C LEU A 48 -27.55 21.82 2.22
N SER A 49 -28.36 21.48 1.23
CA SER A 49 -28.61 20.07 0.90
C SER A 49 -27.27 19.37 0.60
N ALA A 50 -27.22 18.04 0.80
CA ALA A 50 -26.02 17.27 0.50
C ALA A 50 -25.55 17.45 -0.97
N GLU A 51 -26.48 17.70 -1.88
CA GLU A 51 -26.20 17.99 -3.29
C GLU A 51 -25.56 19.36 -3.49
N GLU A 52 -26.05 20.41 -2.81
CA GLU A 52 -25.46 21.75 -2.86
C GLU A 52 -24.06 21.77 -2.25
N ALA A 53 -23.85 21.07 -1.13
CA ALA A 53 -22.53 20.93 -0.51
C ALA A 53 -21.54 20.22 -1.45
N LYS A 54 -21.99 19.17 -2.15
CA LYS A 54 -21.19 18.44 -3.15
C LYS A 54 -20.87 19.33 -4.35
N ALA A 55 -21.84 20.08 -4.87
CA ALA A 55 -21.65 21.00 -5.98
C ALA A 55 -20.63 22.09 -5.64
N LYS A 56 -20.74 22.70 -4.45
CA LYS A 56 -19.80 23.70 -3.95
C LYS A 56 -18.37 23.14 -3.82
N LYS A 57 -18.20 21.97 -3.21
CA LYS A 57 -16.90 21.30 -3.08
C LYS A 57 -16.28 21.02 -4.46
N PHE A 58 -17.10 20.63 -5.43
CA PHE A 58 -16.65 20.41 -6.81
C PHE A 58 -16.21 21.71 -7.49
N GLU A 59 -16.97 22.79 -7.36
CA GLU A 59 -16.61 24.11 -7.89
C GLU A 59 -15.31 24.64 -7.28
N GLU A 60 -15.16 24.56 -5.96
CA GLU A 60 -13.91 24.89 -5.25
C GLU A 60 -12.72 24.08 -5.78
N SER A 61 -12.94 22.81 -6.13
CA SER A 61 -11.90 21.95 -6.72
C SER A 61 -11.47 22.40 -8.13
N LEU A 62 -12.39 22.98 -8.92
CA LEU A 62 -12.09 23.52 -10.25
C LEU A 62 -11.29 24.82 -10.14
N VAL A 63 -11.69 25.71 -9.22
CA VAL A 63 -10.93 26.95 -8.94
C VAL A 63 -9.52 26.61 -8.48
N ARG A 64 -9.37 25.64 -7.57
CA ARG A 64 -8.08 25.13 -7.11
C ARG A 64 -7.19 24.63 -8.26
N ARG A 65 -7.76 23.92 -9.24
CA ARG A 65 -7.01 23.47 -10.43
C ARG A 65 -6.51 24.65 -11.27
N GLN A 66 -7.34 25.67 -11.49
CA GLN A 66 -6.93 26.87 -12.24
C GLN A 66 -5.84 27.66 -11.51
N GLU A 67 -5.92 27.75 -10.19
CA GLU A 67 -4.86 28.39 -9.39
C GLU A 67 -3.54 27.62 -9.47
N MET A 68 -3.58 26.28 -9.37
CA MET A 68 -2.40 25.44 -9.56
C MET A 68 -1.77 25.64 -10.94
N GLU A 69 -2.58 25.70 -11.99
CA GLU A 69 -2.11 25.94 -13.35
C GLU A 69 -1.44 27.32 -13.47
N LYS A 70 -2.06 28.37 -12.94
CA LYS A 70 -1.48 29.72 -12.90
C LYS A 70 -0.17 29.76 -12.11
N ALA A 71 -0.10 29.07 -10.97
CA ALA A 71 1.10 28.97 -10.14
C ALA A 71 2.23 28.25 -10.88
N LEU A 72 1.91 27.15 -11.59
CA LEU A 72 2.87 26.41 -12.40
C LEU A 72 3.46 27.30 -13.51
N HIS A 73 2.64 28.06 -14.22
CA HIS A 73 3.13 28.96 -15.29
C HIS A 73 3.98 30.13 -14.77
N LYS A 74 3.82 30.53 -13.50
CA LYS A 74 4.67 31.55 -12.86
C LYS A 74 6.04 30.98 -12.46
N ASN A 75 6.12 29.69 -12.13
CA ASN A 75 7.36 29.03 -11.75
C ASN A 75 7.98 28.30 -12.95
N LYS A 76 8.91 28.97 -13.65
CA LYS A 76 9.58 28.40 -14.84
C LYS A 76 10.30 27.08 -14.56
N GLU A 77 10.94 26.95 -13.41
CA GLU A 77 11.66 25.72 -13.04
C GLU A 77 10.69 24.56 -12.87
N ALA A 78 9.60 24.77 -12.14
CA ALA A 78 8.55 23.77 -11.98
C ALA A 78 7.93 23.40 -13.34
N LEU A 79 7.63 24.39 -14.20
CA LEU A 79 7.07 24.14 -15.54
C LEU A 79 7.99 23.24 -16.40
N ILE A 80 9.29 23.49 -16.38
CA ILE A 80 10.28 22.65 -17.08
C ILE A 80 10.27 21.23 -16.50
N LEU A 81 10.31 21.07 -15.18
CA LEU A 81 10.31 19.76 -14.53
C LEU A 81 9.03 18.97 -14.81
N PHE A 82 7.86 19.62 -14.81
CA PHE A 82 6.58 19.01 -15.19
C PHE A 82 6.58 18.57 -16.65
N SER A 83 7.12 19.40 -17.56
CA SER A 83 7.22 19.07 -18.98
C SER A 83 8.14 17.86 -19.22
N LEU A 84 9.30 17.83 -18.56
CA LEU A 84 10.23 16.69 -18.63
C LEU A 84 9.60 15.42 -18.05
N ALA A 85 8.90 15.52 -16.92
CA ALA A 85 8.17 14.39 -16.33
C ALA A 85 7.07 13.88 -17.27
N ALA A 86 6.32 14.77 -17.92
CA ALA A 86 5.29 14.39 -18.89
C ALA A 86 5.87 13.67 -20.11
N ILE A 87 6.98 14.17 -20.67
CA ILE A 87 7.70 13.51 -21.78
C ILE A 87 8.21 12.14 -21.35
N LEU A 88 8.79 12.02 -20.16
CA LEU A 88 9.26 10.75 -19.61
C LEU A 88 8.11 9.74 -19.45
N ILE A 89 6.99 10.17 -18.85
CA ILE A 89 5.80 9.32 -18.68
C ILE A 89 5.27 8.86 -20.05
N LEU A 90 5.18 9.76 -21.03
CA LEU A 90 4.76 9.41 -22.39
C LEU A 90 5.71 8.39 -23.02
N GLY A 91 7.02 8.58 -22.90
CA GLY A 91 8.03 7.64 -23.38
C GLY A 91 7.90 6.27 -22.72
N LEU A 92 7.64 6.21 -21.41
CA LEU A 92 7.42 4.97 -20.67
C LEU A 92 6.11 4.26 -21.07
N ILE A 93 5.05 5.02 -21.35
CA ILE A 93 3.79 4.46 -21.89
C ILE A 93 4.06 3.81 -23.25
N LEU A 94 4.72 4.52 -24.16
CA LEU A 94 5.03 3.99 -25.50
C LEU A 94 5.93 2.75 -25.41
N LEU A 95 6.95 2.77 -24.55
CA LEU A 95 7.81 1.62 -24.32
C LEU A 95 7.04 0.43 -23.72
N GLY A 96 6.14 0.69 -22.77
CA GLY A 96 5.25 -0.32 -22.21
C GLY A 96 4.38 -0.98 -23.27
N LEU A 97 3.74 -0.18 -24.15
CA LEU A 97 2.93 -0.69 -25.26
C LEU A 97 3.75 -1.55 -26.24
N VAL A 98 5.00 -1.17 -26.51
CA VAL A 98 5.91 -1.97 -27.35
C VAL A 98 6.24 -3.30 -26.66
N ILE A 99 6.57 -3.29 -25.36
CA ILE A 99 6.82 -4.51 -24.58
C ILE A 99 5.59 -5.42 -24.58
N ASP A 100 4.40 -4.88 -24.33
CA ASP A 100 3.15 -5.61 -24.35
C ASP A 100 2.87 -6.24 -25.71
N ALA A 101 3.10 -5.50 -26.81
CA ALA A 101 2.97 -6.01 -28.17
C ALA A 101 3.95 -7.16 -28.46
N ILE A 102 5.19 -7.07 -27.98
CA ILE A 102 6.20 -8.13 -28.11
C ILE A 102 5.78 -9.38 -27.31
N ILE A 103 5.31 -9.21 -26.07
CA ILE A 103 4.85 -10.31 -25.22
C ILE A 103 3.62 -10.99 -25.86
N PHE A 104 2.67 -10.19 -26.34
CA PHE A 104 1.44 -10.68 -26.97
C PHE A 104 1.74 -11.43 -28.27
N SER A 105 2.55 -10.86 -29.16
CA SER A 105 2.95 -11.51 -30.42
C SER A 105 3.74 -12.81 -30.19
N SER A 106 4.62 -12.84 -29.18
CA SER A 106 5.35 -14.06 -28.79
C SER A 106 4.39 -15.16 -28.33
N LYS A 107 3.37 -14.79 -27.55
CA LYS A 107 2.33 -15.72 -27.08
C LYS A 107 1.47 -16.26 -28.23
N LEU A 108 1.09 -15.41 -29.18
CA LEU A 108 0.38 -15.84 -30.39
C LEU A 108 1.21 -16.80 -31.25
N ALA A 109 2.54 -16.60 -31.30
CA ALA A 109 3.47 -17.50 -31.97
C ALA A 109 3.75 -18.81 -31.18
N GLY A 110 3.03 -19.08 -30.08
CA GLY A 110 3.21 -20.27 -29.25
C GLY A 110 4.50 -20.29 -28.44
N LYS A 111 5.25 -19.18 -28.38
CA LYS A 111 6.47 -19.08 -27.57
C LYS A 111 6.09 -18.78 -26.12
N ASN A 112 6.46 -19.69 -25.22
CA ASN A 112 6.40 -19.40 -23.79
C ASN A 112 7.64 -18.61 -23.37
N LEU A 113 7.44 -17.45 -22.76
CA LEU A 113 8.51 -16.72 -22.09
C LEU A 113 8.86 -17.47 -20.81
N ASP A 114 9.97 -18.21 -20.82
CA ASP A 114 10.49 -18.85 -19.62
C ASP A 114 11.22 -17.82 -18.76
N VAL A 115 10.46 -17.20 -17.86
CA VAL A 115 10.92 -16.20 -16.89
C VAL A 115 11.22 -16.83 -15.51
N HIS A 116 11.11 -18.15 -15.39
CA HIS A 116 11.38 -18.83 -14.13
C HIS A 116 12.87 -18.76 -13.80
N THR A 117 13.21 -17.97 -12.78
CA THR A 117 14.56 -18.04 -12.17
C THR A 117 14.57 -19.02 -11.00
N ARG A 118 13.38 -19.27 -10.44
CA ARG A 118 13.14 -20.25 -9.38
C ARG A 118 11.74 -20.84 -9.48
N ILE A 119 11.63 -22.14 -9.19
CA ILE A 119 10.35 -22.81 -8.99
C ILE A 119 10.06 -22.81 -7.49
N PRO A 120 9.11 -22.00 -6.98
CA PRO A 120 8.75 -22.03 -5.58
C PRO A 120 8.02 -23.34 -5.27
N GLY A 121 8.52 -24.10 -4.30
CA GLY A 121 7.84 -25.28 -3.77
C GLY A 121 6.58 -24.90 -2.97
N PRO A 122 5.71 -25.88 -2.64
CA PRO A 122 4.58 -25.62 -1.78
C PRO A 122 5.06 -25.15 -0.41
N VAL A 123 4.49 -24.05 0.10
CA VAL A 123 4.80 -23.55 1.45
C VAL A 123 4.27 -24.52 2.51
N ARG A 124 4.67 -24.41 3.78
CA ARG A 124 4.10 -25.24 4.88
C ARG A 124 2.98 -24.58 5.67
N TRP A 125 3.04 -23.26 5.84
CA TRP A 125 2.01 -22.48 6.55
C TRP A 125 0.69 -22.39 5.76
N GLY A 126 -0.41 -22.11 6.46
CA GLY A 126 -1.75 -21.97 5.88
C GLY A 126 -2.43 -20.64 6.22
N LEU A 127 -3.71 -20.51 5.86
CA LEU A 127 -4.48 -19.28 6.10
C LEU A 127 -4.65 -18.92 7.58
N LEU A 128 -4.68 -19.93 8.46
CA LEU A 128 -4.72 -19.69 9.90
C LEU A 128 -3.44 -18.99 10.39
N ASP A 129 -2.27 -19.29 9.81
CA ASP A 129 -1.02 -18.62 10.17
C ASP A 129 -1.01 -17.17 9.69
N VAL A 130 -1.55 -16.89 8.50
CA VAL A 130 -1.78 -15.52 8.01
C VAL A 130 -2.68 -14.75 8.99
N GLY A 131 -3.81 -15.33 9.38
CA GLY A 131 -4.72 -14.73 10.36
C GLY A 131 -4.06 -14.48 11.72
N LYS A 132 -3.19 -15.38 12.19
CA LYS A 132 -2.42 -15.22 13.43
C LYS A 132 -1.42 -14.07 13.34
N VAL A 133 -0.69 -13.93 12.23
CA VAL A 133 0.23 -12.81 12.02
C VAL A 133 -0.52 -11.48 12.01
N VAL A 134 -1.64 -11.39 11.28
CA VAL A 134 -2.49 -10.18 11.27
C VAL A 134 -3.00 -9.85 12.67
N LEU A 135 -3.49 -10.85 13.41
CA LEU A 135 -3.99 -10.67 14.76
C LEU A 135 -2.90 -10.18 15.73
N LEU A 136 -1.70 -10.76 15.65
CA LEU A 136 -0.55 -10.32 16.43
C LEU A 136 -0.12 -8.90 16.07
N LEU A 137 -0.15 -8.54 14.79
CA LEU A 137 0.15 -7.17 14.36
C LEU A 137 -0.85 -6.16 14.93
N LEU A 138 -2.14 -6.46 14.90
CA LEU A 138 -3.16 -5.62 15.54
C LEU A 138 -2.91 -5.49 17.04
N PHE A 139 -2.58 -6.59 17.71
CA PHE A 139 -2.24 -6.60 19.13
C PHE A 139 -1.05 -5.68 19.45
N PHE A 140 0.05 -5.83 18.71
CA PHE A 140 1.23 -5.00 18.91
C PHE A 140 0.98 -3.54 18.53
N ALA A 141 0.17 -3.25 17.52
CA ALA A 141 -0.22 -1.88 17.19
C ALA A 141 -0.96 -1.21 18.36
N TYR A 142 -1.93 -1.89 18.98
CA TYR A 142 -2.60 -1.36 20.18
C TYR A 142 -1.66 -1.25 21.38
N LEU A 143 -0.75 -2.21 21.56
CA LEU A 143 0.23 -2.14 22.63
C LEU A 143 1.17 -0.93 22.46
N LEU A 144 1.60 -0.63 21.23
CA LEU A 144 2.39 0.56 20.92
C LEU A 144 1.63 1.83 21.29
N ILE A 145 0.38 1.96 20.85
CA ILE A 145 -0.49 3.10 21.21
C ILE A 145 -0.62 3.26 22.73
N LEU A 146 -0.88 2.18 23.46
CA LEU A 146 -0.99 2.21 24.93
C LEU A 146 0.32 2.59 25.60
N SER A 147 1.44 2.02 25.14
CA SER A 147 2.77 2.31 25.68
C SER A 147 3.16 3.77 25.45
N GLU A 148 2.75 4.35 24.34
CA GLU A 148 3.03 5.73 23.97
C GLU A 148 2.33 6.73 24.90
N VAL A 149 1.09 6.45 25.33
CA VAL A 149 0.38 7.29 26.32
C VAL A 149 1.17 7.42 27.62
N PHE A 150 1.89 6.37 28.02
CA PHE A 150 2.77 6.40 29.17
C PHE A 150 4.13 7.05 28.85
N LEU A 151 4.80 6.60 27.78
CA LEU A 151 6.14 7.05 27.41
C LEU A 151 6.18 8.53 27.03
N SER A 152 5.13 9.08 26.42
CA SER A 152 5.04 10.50 26.10
C SER A 152 5.00 11.42 27.33
N ARG A 153 4.74 10.88 28.52
CA ARG A 153 4.90 11.60 29.80
C ARG A 153 6.35 11.73 30.21
N LEU A 154 7.18 10.74 29.85
CA LEU A 154 8.61 10.67 30.19
C LEU A 154 9.48 11.31 29.11
N PHE A 155 9.08 11.19 27.84
CA PHE A 155 9.84 11.64 26.68
C PHE A 155 8.99 12.61 25.83
N PRO A 156 9.17 13.93 25.98
CA PRO A 156 8.38 14.94 25.26
C PRO A 156 8.48 14.84 23.73
N ILE A 157 9.57 14.29 23.20
CA ILE A 157 9.75 14.08 21.75
C ILE A 157 8.68 13.18 21.13
N LEU A 158 8.08 12.26 21.90
CA LEU A 158 6.98 11.40 21.44
C LEU A 158 5.66 12.15 21.25
N LYS A 159 5.55 13.41 21.70
CA LYS A 159 4.39 14.26 21.43
C LYS A 159 4.45 14.93 20.05
N VAL A 160 5.60 14.89 19.38
CA VAL A 160 5.74 15.40 18.01
C VAL A 160 5.12 14.38 17.06
N ASP A 161 3.97 14.75 16.47
CA ASP A 161 3.14 13.84 15.66
C ASP A 161 3.93 13.09 14.58
N ASN A 162 4.78 13.82 13.86
CA ASN A 162 5.64 13.30 12.81
C ASN A 162 6.63 12.26 13.33
N PHE A 163 7.38 12.61 14.38
CA PHE A 163 8.37 11.70 14.98
C PHE A 163 7.70 10.42 15.47
N ARG A 164 6.57 10.58 16.17
CA ARG A 164 5.74 9.46 16.62
C ARG A 164 5.29 8.57 15.48
N MET A 165 4.76 9.14 14.40
CA MET A 165 4.26 8.38 13.26
C MET A 165 5.37 7.53 12.62
N ILE A 166 6.58 8.10 12.46
CA ILE A 166 7.75 7.37 11.97
C ILE A 166 8.04 6.20 12.90
N VAL A 167 8.24 6.46 14.20
CA VAL A 167 8.65 5.42 15.15
C VAL A 167 7.62 4.29 15.20
N ASN A 168 6.33 4.62 15.29
CA ASN A 168 5.26 3.62 15.37
C ASN A 168 5.19 2.78 14.10
N THR A 169 5.24 3.41 12.92
CA THR A 169 5.18 2.69 11.64
C THR A 169 6.39 1.78 11.48
N SER A 170 7.59 2.26 11.77
CA SER A 170 8.82 1.47 11.66
C SER A 170 8.86 0.30 12.63
N LEU A 171 8.44 0.51 13.88
CA LEU A 171 8.36 -0.57 14.87
C LEU A 171 7.35 -1.64 14.43
N LEU A 172 6.19 -1.23 13.91
CA LEU A 172 5.18 -2.17 13.44
C LEU A 172 5.68 -3.01 12.26
N ASP A 173 6.40 -2.40 11.32
CA ASP A 173 7.01 -3.09 10.17
C ASP A 173 8.11 -4.06 10.59
N ILE A 174 8.95 -3.68 11.57
CA ILE A 174 9.95 -4.58 12.15
C ILE A 174 9.27 -5.78 12.83
N ILE A 175 8.18 -5.53 13.57
CA ILE A 175 7.39 -6.59 14.20
C ILE A 175 6.76 -7.48 13.13
N ALA A 176 6.23 -6.93 12.03
CA ALA A 176 5.67 -7.69 10.92
C ALA A 176 6.72 -8.62 10.29
N ALA A 177 7.89 -8.09 9.97
CA ALA A 177 9.00 -8.87 9.46
C ALA A 177 9.39 -9.99 10.43
N ALA A 178 9.57 -9.67 11.72
CA ALA A 178 9.94 -10.62 12.75
C ALA A 178 8.91 -11.76 12.90
N LEU A 179 7.62 -11.42 12.88
CA LEU A 179 6.53 -12.41 12.96
C LEU A 179 6.51 -13.33 11.74
N ILE A 180 6.62 -12.78 10.53
CA ILE A 180 6.66 -13.58 9.29
C ILE A 180 7.86 -14.53 9.31
N LEU A 181 9.03 -14.04 9.73
CA LEU A 181 10.24 -14.85 9.85
C LEU A 181 10.12 -15.92 10.96
N TYR A 182 9.53 -15.59 12.11
CA TYR A 182 9.26 -16.55 13.18
C TYR A 182 8.35 -17.69 12.69
N PHE A 183 7.22 -17.36 12.04
CA PHE A 183 6.32 -18.38 11.52
C PHE A 183 6.99 -19.23 10.43
N THR A 184 7.79 -18.62 9.57
CA THR A 184 8.47 -19.33 8.49
C THR A 184 9.57 -20.26 9.02
N ILE A 185 10.54 -19.70 9.74
CA ILE A 185 11.79 -20.39 10.11
C ILE A 185 11.59 -21.24 11.35
N ASP A 186 11.02 -20.69 12.42
CA ASP A 186 10.95 -21.40 13.69
C ASP A 186 9.71 -22.30 13.78
N ARG A 187 8.53 -21.78 13.43
CA ARG A 187 7.28 -22.54 13.57
C ARG A 187 7.15 -23.65 12.54
N HIS A 188 7.43 -23.35 11.27
CA HIS A 188 7.25 -24.29 10.15
C HIS A 188 8.55 -24.95 9.65
N LYS A 189 9.70 -24.55 10.21
CA LYS A 189 11.05 -25.07 9.86
C LYS A 189 11.34 -24.95 8.37
N GLU A 190 10.88 -23.88 7.74
CA GLU A 190 11.11 -23.55 6.35
C GLU A 190 12.34 -22.66 6.16
N ARG A 191 12.89 -22.67 4.95
CA ARG A 191 13.98 -21.75 4.56
C ARG A 191 13.41 -20.40 4.13
N LEU A 192 14.19 -19.33 4.22
CA LEU A 192 13.83 -18.01 3.68
C LEU A 192 13.43 -18.05 2.20
N ALA A 193 14.04 -18.98 1.45
CA ALA A 193 13.67 -19.22 0.07
C ALA A 193 12.18 -19.60 -0.09
N ALA A 194 11.51 -20.20 0.90
CA ALA A 194 10.08 -20.49 0.82
C ALA A 194 9.23 -19.21 0.67
N LEU A 195 9.69 -18.06 1.17
CA LEU A 195 9.08 -16.75 0.97
C LEU A 195 9.46 -16.11 -0.38
N GLY A 196 10.34 -16.74 -1.15
CA GLY A 196 10.93 -16.15 -2.36
C GLY A 196 12.11 -15.22 -2.08
N LEU A 197 12.66 -15.19 -0.86
CA LEU A 197 13.91 -14.49 -0.59
C LEU A 197 15.08 -15.31 -1.15
N SER A 198 15.59 -14.89 -2.31
CA SER A 198 16.77 -15.48 -2.96
C SER A 198 17.55 -14.44 -3.75
N THR A 199 18.88 -14.49 -3.65
CA THR A 199 19.82 -13.65 -4.41
C THR A 199 20.26 -14.29 -5.72
N LYS A 200 19.77 -15.49 -6.04
CA LYS A 200 20.07 -16.16 -7.32
C LYS A 200 19.56 -15.30 -8.47
N ASP A 201 20.39 -15.12 -9.50
CA ASP A 201 20.07 -14.34 -10.69
C ASP A 201 19.57 -12.92 -10.35
N PHE A 202 20.12 -12.30 -9.30
CA PHE A 202 19.64 -11.02 -8.73
C PHE A 202 19.40 -9.95 -9.80
N PHE A 203 20.41 -9.65 -10.64
CA PHE A 203 20.29 -8.62 -11.68
C PHE A 203 19.24 -8.97 -12.75
N LYS A 204 19.09 -10.25 -13.10
CA LYS A 204 18.05 -10.72 -14.02
C LYS A 204 16.66 -10.52 -13.42
N ASN A 205 16.52 -10.77 -12.12
CA ASN A 205 15.27 -10.57 -11.39
C ASN A 205 14.93 -9.09 -11.20
N VAL A 206 15.92 -8.21 -10.99
CA VAL A 206 15.75 -6.75 -11.03
C VAL A 206 15.26 -6.32 -12.41
N PHE A 207 15.90 -6.81 -13.48
CA PHE A 207 15.49 -6.52 -14.86
C PHE A 207 14.03 -6.94 -15.13
N TYR A 208 13.61 -8.13 -14.69
CA TYR A 208 12.21 -8.57 -14.81
C TYR A 208 11.23 -7.70 -14.02
N GLY A 209 11.63 -7.19 -12.85
CA GLY A 209 10.85 -6.21 -12.10
C GLY A 209 10.67 -4.89 -12.87
N ILE A 210 11.76 -4.36 -13.44
CA ILE A 210 11.74 -3.12 -14.24
C ILE A 210 10.85 -3.29 -15.47
N VAL A 211 11.10 -4.32 -16.29
CA VAL A 211 10.34 -4.58 -17.52
C VAL A 211 8.86 -4.84 -17.20
N GLY A 212 8.58 -5.62 -16.16
CA GLY A 212 7.22 -5.89 -15.73
C GLY A 212 6.48 -4.64 -15.26
N TYR A 213 7.16 -3.72 -14.56
CA TYR A 213 6.56 -2.43 -14.19
C TYR A 213 6.30 -1.55 -15.41
N ILE A 214 7.25 -1.42 -16.34
CA ILE A 214 7.07 -0.62 -17.56
C ILE A 214 5.90 -1.15 -18.41
N ALA A 215 5.79 -2.47 -18.56
CA ALA A 215 4.66 -3.12 -19.23
C ALA A 215 3.30 -2.81 -18.55
N LEU A 216 3.27 -2.58 -17.23
CA LEU A 216 2.04 -2.25 -16.52
C LEU A 216 1.63 -0.76 -16.69
N ILE A 217 2.57 0.15 -16.95
CA ILE A 217 2.30 1.60 -17.01
C ILE A 217 1.12 1.95 -17.94
N PRO A 218 1.00 1.44 -19.18
CA PRO A 218 -0.16 1.72 -20.04
C PRO A 218 -1.49 1.35 -19.39
N ILE A 219 -1.56 0.21 -18.71
CA ILE A 219 -2.76 -0.26 -18.00
C ILE A 219 -3.07 0.65 -16.82
N LEU A 220 -2.07 1.05 -16.03
CA LEU A 220 -2.28 1.97 -14.90
C LEU A 220 -2.79 3.32 -15.38
N ILE A 221 -2.22 3.88 -16.45
CA ILE A 221 -2.66 5.15 -17.02
C ILE A 221 -4.08 5.05 -17.56
N ALA A 222 -4.43 3.95 -18.25
CA ALA A 222 -5.80 3.72 -18.69
C ALA A 222 -6.79 3.66 -17.51
N LEU A 223 -6.46 2.93 -16.44
CA LEU A 223 -7.29 2.85 -15.23
C LEU A 223 -7.42 4.21 -14.53
N LEU A 224 -6.35 5.00 -14.47
CA LEU A 224 -6.38 6.35 -13.92
C LEU A 224 -7.27 7.28 -14.74
N ILE A 225 -7.20 7.21 -16.08
CA ILE A 225 -8.07 7.98 -16.99
C ILE A 225 -9.53 7.58 -16.81
N ILE A 226 -9.83 6.28 -16.80
CA ILE A 226 -11.20 5.77 -16.57
C ILE A 226 -11.73 6.28 -15.23
N THR A 227 -10.93 6.16 -14.18
CA THR A 227 -11.29 6.64 -12.85
C THR A 227 -11.54 8.16 -12.86
N ALA A 228 -10.66 8.94 -13.50
CA ALA A 228 -10.79 10.39 -13.64
C ALA A 228 -12.07 10.80 -14.39
N VAL A 229 -12.43 10.08 -15.45
CA VAL A 229 -13.68 10.31 -16.20
C VAL A 229 -14.90 10.03 -15.32
N VAL A 230 -14.90 8.90 -14.60
CA VAL A 230 -16.00 8.51 -13.71
C VAL A 230 -16.18 9.52 -12.58
N ILE A 231 -15.11 9.93 -11.88
CA ILE A 231 -15.25 10.89 -10.77
C ILE A 231 -15.75 12.26 -11.26
N ASN A 232 -15.32 12.71 -12.45
CA ASN A 232 -15.77 13.98 -13.01
C ASN A 232 -17.24 13.90 -13.46
N SER A 233 -17.69 12.77 -14.02
CA SER A 233 -19.09 12.60 -14.45
C SER A 233 -20.07 12.61 -13.28
N ILE A 234 -19.66 12.09 -12.12
CA ILE A 234 -20.47 12.11 -10.90
C ILE A 234 -20.18 13.31 -9.99
N LYS A 235 -19.35 14.27 -10.42
CA LYS A 235 -18.90 15.46 -9.65
C LYS A 235 -18.37 15.10 -8.24
N TYR A 236 -17.63 14.00 -8.15
CA TYR A 236 -17.03 13.55 -6.89
C TYR A 236 -15.63 14.14 -6.71
N VAL A 237 -15.38 14.71 -5.53
CA VAL A 237 -14.07 15.26 -5.15
C VAL A 237 -13.42 14.30 -4.15
N PRO A 238 -12.38 13.55 -4.57
CA PRO A 238 -11.69 12.64 -3.66
C PRO A 238 -11.01 13.39 -2.53
N GLU A 239 -11.03 12.80 -1.34
CA GLU A 239 -10.20 13.24 -0.24
C GLU A 239 -8.73 12.90 -0.52
N ARG A 240 -7.85 13.82 -0.15
CA ARG A 240 -6.40 13.58 -0.23
C ARG A 240 -6.07 12.50 0.78
N GLN A 241 -5.15 11.60 0.42
CA GLN A 241 -4.62 10.66 1.39
C GLN A 241 -3.86 11.45 2.48
N PRO A 242 -4.02 11.11 3.77
CA PRO A 242 -3.33 11.81 4.86
C PRO A 242 -1.81 11.89 4.66
N VAL A 243 -1.20 10.83 4.12
CA VAL A 243 0.23 10.80 3.82
C VAL A 243 0.63 11.82 2.74
N VAL A 244 -0.20 12.01 1.70
CA VAL A 244 0.08 13.00 0.65
C VAL A 244 -0.01 14.41 1.22
N GLU A 245 -1.03 14.67 2.04
CA GLU A 245 -1.20 15.98 2.70
C GLU A 245 -0.04 16.29 3.64
N LEU A 246 0.43 15.29 4.40
CA LEU A 246 1.59 15.41 5.26
C LEU A 246 2.84 15.79 4.46
N PHE A 247 3.14 15.09 3.37
CA PHE A 247 4.30 15.40 2.52
C PHE A 247 4.23 16.79 1.90
N LEU A 248 3.04 17.25 1.50
CA LEU A 248 2.85 18.58 0.91
C LEU A 248 3.05 19.69 1.94
N LYS A 249 2.56 19.52 3.17
CA LYS A 249 2.64 20.54 4.23
C LYS A 249 3.95 20.55 5.00
N GLU A 250 4.59 19.41 5.14
CA GLU A 250 5.77 19.27 6.00
C GLU A 250 6.98 20.05 5.46
N LYS A 251 7.76 20.66 6.34
CA LYS A 251 8.94 21.48 6.00
C LYS A 251 10.24 20.86 6.50
N ASP A 252 10.19 19.98 7.50
CA ASP A 252 11.36 19.29 8.02
C ASP A 252 11.94 18.33 6.97
N VAL A 253 13.14 18.67 6.48
CA VAL A 253 13.83 17.93 5.41
C VAL A 253 14.26 16.54 5.90
N THR A 254 14.64 16.41 7.17
CA THR A 254 15.06 15.12 7.74
C THR A 254 13.89 14.16 7.80
N PHE A 255 12.73 14.64 8.28
CA PHE A 255 11.49 13.88 8.29
C PHE A 255 11.04 13.48 6.88
N LEU A 256 11.05 14.44 5.94
CA LEU A 256 10.67 14.18 4.55
C LEU A 256 11.59 13.15 3.90
N THR A 257 12.90 13.27 4.11
CA THR A 257 13.90 12.33 3.57
C THR A 257 13.67 10.93 4.13
N TYR A 258 13.54 10.82 5.44
CA TYR A 258 13.27 9.54 6.10
C TYR A 258 11.97 8.92 5.59
N SER A 259 10.87 9.67 5.61
CA SER A 259 9.55 9.18 5.22
C SER A 259 9.52 8.79 3.75
N SER A 260 10.26 9.49 2.89
CA SER A 260 10.40 9.16 1.47
C SER A 260 11.12 7.83 1.28
N LEU A 261 12.27 7.63 1.94
CA LEU A 261 13.01 6.37 1.86
C LEU A 261 12.20 5.22 2.44
N PHE A 262 11.50 5.47 3.55
CA PHE A 262 10.65 4.48 4.18
C PHE A 262 9.49 4.06 3.26
N ALA A 263 8.70 5.03 2.78
CA ALA A 263 7.55 4.77 1.92
C ALA A 263 7.94 4.21 0.54
N ALA A 264 9.11 4.57 0.01
CA ALA A 264 9.56 4.13 -1.30
C ALA A 264 10.35 2.83 -1.30
N ILE A 265 10.97 2.44 -0.18
CA ILE A 265 11.88 1.29 -0.13
C ILE A 265 11.49 0.31 0.97
N ILE A 266 11.50 0.75 2.23
CA ILE A 266 11.31 -0.15 3.38
C ILE A 266 9.90 -0.72 3.42
N GLY A 267 8.88 0.12 3.29
CA GLY A 267 7.47 -0.29 3.24
C GLY A 267 7.22 -1.35 2.17
N PRO A 268 7.55 -1.10 0.89
CA PRO A 268 7.46 -2.08 -0.18
C PRO A 268 8.12 -3.42 0.13
N ILE A 269 9.31 -3.44 0.75
CA ILE A 269 9.99 -4.70 1.11
C ILE A 269 9.15 -5.52 2.11
N ILE A 270 8.64 -4.88 3.17
CA ILE A 270 7.84 -5.55 4.20
C ILE A 270 6.48 -5.97 3.65
N GLU A 271 5.85 -5.12 2.85
CA GLU A 271 4.60 -5.44 2.16
C GLU A 271 4.78 -6.63 1.22
N GLU A 272 5.81 -6.66 0.38
CA GLU A 272 6.07 -7.81 -0.50
C GLU A 272 6.34 -9.10 0.29
N LEU A 273 7.07 -9.00 1.41
CA LEU A 273 7.31 -10.13 2.31
C LEU A 273 6.00 -10.70 2.85
N PHE A 274 5.06 -9.84 3.27
CA PHE A 274 3.75 -10.26 3.77
C PHE A 274 2.82 -10.75 2.64
N PHE A 275 2.57 -9.93 1.62
CA PHE A 275 1.56 -10.22 0.61
C PHE A 275 1.99 -11.32 -0.36
N ARG A 276 3.24 -11.31 -0.85
CA ARG A 276 3.73 -12.25 -1.88
C ARG A 276 4.45 -13.41 -1.24
N GLY A 277 5.34 -13.13 -0.28
CA GLY A 277 6.10 -14.16 0.40
C GLY A 277 5.21 -15.05 1.25
N PHE A 278 4.37 -14.45 2.12
CA PHE A 278 3.63 -15.19 3.13
C PHE A 278 2.18 -15.51 2.73
N MET A 279 1.35 -14.49 2.46
CA MET A 279 -0.09 -14.64 2.26
C MET A 279 -0.45 -15.30 0.93
N TYR A 280 0.20 -14.91 -0.18
CA TYR A 280 -0.04 -15.48 -1.50
C TYR A 280 0.23 -17.00 -1.53
N GLY A 281 1.35 -17.46 -0.97
CA GLY A 281 1.66 -18.89 -0.87
C GLY A 281 0.62 -19.67 -0.09
N ALA A 282 0.09 -19.10 1.00
CA ALA A 282 -0.99 -19.70 1.78
C ALA A 282 -2.30 -19.79 0.98
N LEU A 283 -2.71 -18.72 0.29
CA LEU A 283 -3.93 -18.70 -0.53
C LEU A 283 -3.84 -19.62 -1.74
N LYS A 284 -2.69 -19.66 -2.41
CA LYS A 284 -2.44 -20.47 -3.61
C LYS A 284 -2.71 -21.95 -3.37
N LYS A 285 -2.44 -22.47 -2.16
CA LYS A 285 -2.75 -23.84 -1.77
C LYS A 285 -4.23 -24.21 -1.84
N TYR A 286 -5.11 -23.25 -1.57
CA TYR A 286 -6.55 -23.50 -1.45
C TYR A 286 -7.33 -23.00 -2.67
N LEU A 287 -6.88 -21.91 -3.31
CA LEU A 287 -7.62 -21.22 -4.37
C LEU A 287 -6.99 -21.35 -5.76
N GLY A 288 -5.77 -21.89 -5.85
CA GLY A 288 -4.97 -21.88 -7.07
C GLY A 288 -4.38 -20.50 -7.40
N VAL A 289 -3.60 -20.44 -8.49
CA VAL A 289 -2.77 -19.28 -8.87
C VAL A 289 -3.62 -18.03 -9.12
N LEU A 290 -4.65 -18.11 -9.97
CA LEU A 290 -5.44 -16.96 -10.39
C LEU A 290 -6.14 -16.28 -9.22
N TRP A 291 -6.92 -17.05 -8.45
CA TRP A 291 -7.68 -16.51 -7.33
C TRP A 291 -6.78 -16.06 -6.19
N ALA A 292 -5.65 -16.71 -5.94
CA ALA A 292 -4.67 -16.22 -4.98
C ALA A 292 -4.14 -14.84 -5.36
N MET A 293 -3.82 -14.60 -6.65
CA MET A 293 -3.35 -13.27 -7.11
C MET A 293 -4.43 -12.21 -6.94
N ILE A 294 -5.67 -12.50 -7.33
CA ILE A 294 -6.80 -11.56 -7.22
C ILE A 294 -7.07 -11.23 -5.75
N MET A 295 -7.14 -12.24 -4.88
CA MET A 295 -7.47 -12.05 -3.47
C MET A 295 -6.37 -11.29 -2.72
N THR A 296 -5.08 -11.60 -2.95
CA THR A 296 -4.00 -10.83 -2.31
C THR A 296 -3.97 -9.39 -2.80
N ALA A 297 -4.18 -9.15 -4.09
CA ALA A 297 -4.23 -7.81 -4.66
C ALA A 297 -5.43 -6.98 -4.14
N ALA A 298 -6.60 -7.62 -3.97
CA ALA A 298 -7.79 -6.96 -3.44
C ALA A 298 -7.59 -6.56 -1.96
N VAL A 299 -7.04 -7.45 -1.13
CA VAL A 299 -6.71 -7.14 0.27
C VAL A 299 -5.65 -6.03 0.34
N PHE A 300 -4.61 -6.11 -0.49
CA PHE A 300 -3.59 -5.07 -0.63
C PHE A 300 -4.21 -3.70 -0.94
N ALA A 301 -5.07 -3.63 -1.96
CA ALA A 301 -5.75 -2.39 -2.34
C ALA A 301 -6.72 -1.86 -1.26
N ALA A 302 -7.44 -2.74 -0.58
CA ALA A 302 -8.37 -2.35 0.47
C ALA A 302 -7.66 -1.70 1.68
N LEU A 303 -6.46 -2.19 2.04
CA LEU A 303 -5.67 -1.66 3.16
C LEU A 303 -5.08 -0.27 2.90
N HIS A 304 -5.09 0.21 1.64
CA HIS A 304 -4.69 1.58 1.32
C HIS A 304 -5.80 2.60 1.60
N THR A 305 -7.02 2.16 1.95
CA THR A 305 -8.14 3.02 2.39
C THR A 305 -8.52 4.17 1.45
N GLN A 306 -8.22 4.03 0.16
CA GLN A 306 -8.51 5.06 -0.86
C GLN A 306 -9.38 4.49 -1.97
N ILE A 307 -10.66 4.88 -1.97
CA ILE A 307 -11.66 4.35 -2.90
C ILE A 307 -11.33 4.64 -4.37
N VAL A 308 -10.79 5.83 -4.66
CA VAL A 308 -10.41 6.23 -6.02
C VAL A 308 -9.16 5.51 -6.50
N GLY A 309 -8.28 5.14 -5.56
CA GLY A 309 -7.05 4.41 -5.84
C GLY A 309 -7.24 2.90 -5.93
N PHE A 310 -8.40 2.37 -5.53
CA PHE A 310 -8.60 0.93 -5.38
C PHE A 310 -8.27 0.14 -6.65
N LEU A 311 -8.81 0.53 -7.81
CA LEU A 311 -8.57 -0.20 -9.07
C LEU A 311 -7.12 -0.11 -9.55
N PRO A 312 -6.48 1.07 -9.62
CA PRO A 312 -5.04 1.16 -9.93
C PRO A 312 -4.15 0.36 -8.95
N ILE A 313 -4.41 0.45 -7.64
CA ILE A 313 -3.63 -0.25 -6.62
C ILE A 313 -3.84 -1.77 -6.71
N MET A 314 -5.06 -2.22 -7.00
CA MET A 314 -5.35 -3.63 -7.24
C MET A 314 -4.64 -4.14 -8.50
N ALA A 315 -4.61 -3.36 -9.58
CA ALA A 315 -3.88 -3.72 -10.80
C ALA A 315 -2.37 -3.86 -10.56
N LEU A 316 -1.77 -2.92 -9.83
CA LEU A 316 -0.39 -3.07 -9.33
C LEU A 316 -0.26 -4.33 -8.47
N GLY A 317 -1.22 -4.57 -7.58
CA GLY A 317 -1.26 -5.73 -6.71
C GLY A 317 -1.19 -7.05 -7.47
N ILE A 318 -1.97 -7.16 -8.55
CA ILE A 318 -2.03 -8.30 -9.46
C ILE A 318 -0.70 -8.46 -10.20
N LEU A 319 -0.11 -7.37 -10.74
CA LEU A 319 1.19 -7.43 -11.40
C LEU A 319 2.26 -7.99 -10.47
N LEU A 320 2.37 -7.44 -9.27
CA LEU A 320 3.40 -7.84 -8.31
C LEU A 320 3.28 -9.33 -7.96
N ALA A 321 2.05 -9.83 -7.79
CA ALA A 321 1.80 -11.26 -7.58
C ALA A 321 2.11 -12.10 -8.83
N TYR A 322 1.80 -11.59 -10.03
CA TYR A 322 2.09 -12.25 -11.30
C TYR A 322 3.61 -12.37 -11.55
N ILE A 323 4.35 -11.29 -11.37
CA ILE A 323 5.82 -11.28 -11.51
C ILE A 323 6.43 -12.24 -10.49
N TYR A 324 6.00 -12.19 -9.22
CA TYR A 324 6.44 -13.13 -8.20
C TYR A 324 6.18 -14.59 -8.58
N GLU A 325 4.98 -14.90 -9.09
CA GLU A 325 4.62 -16.25 -9.53
C GLU A 325 5.46 -16.72 -10.72
N LYS A 326 5.82 -15.80 -11.63
CA LYS A 326 6.65 -16.10 -12.78
C LYS A 326 8.13 -16.25 -12.44
N THR A 327 8.69 -15.40 -11.59
CA THR A 327 10.13 -15.44 -11.29
C THR A 327 10.45 -16.37 -10.11
N GLY A 328 9.52 -16.56 -9.18
CA GLY A 328 9.72 -17.35 -7.96
C GLY A 328 10.56 -16.66 -6.88
N THR A 329 10.75 -15.34 -7.01
CA THR A 329 11.52 -14.50 -6.09
C THR A 329 10.82 -13.18 -5.79
N LEU A 330 11.01 -12.69 -4.57
CA LEU A 330 10.54 -11.36 -4.17
C LEU A 330 11.36 -10.24 -4.79
N VAL A 331 12.60 -10.49 -5.25
CA VAL A 331 13.46 -9.43 -5.82
C VAL A 331 12.74 -8.71 -6.97
N SER A 332 12.06 -9.44 -7.85
CA SER A 332 11.38 -8.85 -9.00
C SER A 332 10.16 -8.03 -8.61
N SER A 333 9.36 -8.50 -7.67
CA SER A 333 8.16 -7.79 -7.22
C SER A 333 8.54 -6.58 -6.34
N ILE A 334 9.50 -6.73 -5.43
CA ILE A 334 10.10 -5.62 -4.66
C ILE A 334 10.63 -4.56 -5.60
N THR A 335 11.38 -4.94 -6.65
CA THR A 335 11.91 -3.96 -7.62
C THR A 335 10.79 -3.14 -8.26
N ALA A 336 9.77 -3.81 -8.81
CA ALA A 336 8.63 -3.15 -9.43
C ALA A 336 7.89 -2.22 -8.45
N HIS A 337 7.70 -2.67 -7.21
CA HIS A 337 6.99 -1.93 -6.17
C HIS A 337 7.79 -0.68 -5.72
N ILE A 338 9.10 -0.82 -5.51
CA ILE A 338 9.99 0.31 -5.20
C ILE A 338 9.96 1.36 -6.32
N ILE A 339 10.04 0.93 -7.59
CA ILE A 339 9.98 1.87 -8.72
C ILE A 339 8.63 2.60 -8.74
N HIS A 340 7.53 1.91 -8.47
CA HIS A 340 6.22 2.54 -8.35
C HIS A 340 6.19 3.60 -7.25
N ASN A 341 6.59 3.25 -6.03
CA ASN A 341 6.52 4.19 -4.92
C ASN A 341 7.52 5.34 -5.06
N LEU A 342 8.72 5.11 -5.61
CA LEU A 342 9.65 6.19 -5.98
C LEU A 342 9.02 7.15 -6.98
N SER A 343 8.30 6.64 -7.99
CA SER A 343 7.59 7.46 -8.97
C SER A 343 6.51 8.30 -8.27
N MET A 344 5.76 7.73 -7.34
CA MET A 344 4.73 8.46 -6.58
C MET A 344 5.34 9.53 -5.68
N VAL A 345 6.41 9.23 -4.94
CA VAL A 345 7.13 10.20 -4.11
C VAL A 345 7.69 11.34 -4.97
N PHE A 346 8.30 11.01 -6.11
CA PHE A 346 8.78 12.02 -7.06
C PHE A 346 7.66 12.96 -7.53
N LEU A 347 6.50 12.41 -7.92
CA LEU A 347 5.33 13.22 -8.32
C LEU A 347 4.82 14.13 -7.19
N ILE A 348 4.84 13.66 -5.94
CA ILE A 348 4.46 14.47 -4.77
C ILE A 348 5.42 15.65 -4.60
N PHE A 349 6.74 15.45 -4.69
CA PHE A 349 7.71 16.54 -4.59
C PHE A 349 7.62 17.51 -5.77
N LEU A 350 7.33 17.00 -6.97
CA LEU A 350 7.09 17.84 -8.14
C LEU A 350 5.88 18.77 -7.93
N ILE A 351 4.78 18.25 -7.36
CA ILE A 351 3.60 19.06 -6.98
C ILE A 351 3.97 20.07 -5.88
N LYS A 352 4.77 19.67 -4.89
CA LYS A 352 5.21 20.54 -3.79
C LYS A 352 5.96 21.78 -4.29
N GLN A 353 6.77 21.67 -5.35
CA GLN A 353 7.50 22.80 -5.93
C GLN A 353 6.61 23.91 -6.53
N VAL A 354 5.35 23.59 -6.87
CA VAL A 354 4.38 24.58 -7.35
C VAL A 354 3.90 25.51 -6.22
N GLY A 355 4.24 25.21 -4.96
CA GLY A 355 3.86 26.02 -3.80
C GLY A 355 2.47 25.72 -3.28
N TYR A 356 1.92 24.54 -3.59
CA TYR A 356 0.59 24.10 -3.16
C TYR A 356 0.72 23.13 -1.95
N GLY A 357 1.07 23.69 -0.79
CA GLY A 357 1.16 23.01 0.51
C GLY A 357 0.02 23.39 1.44
#